data_AF-A0A383E826-F1
#
_entry.id   AF-A0A383E826-F1
#
_cell.length_a   1.000
_cell.length_b   1.000
_cell.length_c   1.000
_cell.angle_alpha   90.00
_cell.angle_beta   90.00
_cell.angle_gamma   90.00
#
_symmetry.space_group_name_H-M   'P 1'
#
loop_
_entity.id
_entity.type
_entity.pdbx_description
1 polymer ?
#
loop_
_entity_poly.entity_id
_entity_poly.type
_entity_poly.pdbx_seq_one_letter_code
_entity_poly.pdbx_strand_id
1 'polypeptide(L)'
;WFTRNGRDLEYDWDETAGREKFEAAQRLIDRADQHPSGRISGMVCPAQIDTCSADLIRDAYDFAAERSLPFQIHAAQSVTEFQEMQRRHGKTPIQWLHDIGGLGRNSIIGHGIFLDHHPWLHWTTAGDKDLLRDSGATVAHCPTVFMRRGIAMNTFGDYVRHGINMGIGTDTYPHNFLEEMRSAFTIARAVAGSVADLTTLDIFNAATIGGAHALMRDDIGRLSVGAKADLV
;
A
#
# COMPACT_ATOMS: atom_id res chain seq x y z
N TRP A 1 0.69 13.15 -14.51
CA TRP A 1 -0.39 13.05 -15.50
C TRP A 1 -1.16 14.35 -15.54
N PHE A 2 -1.85 14.62 -16.65
CA PHE A 2 -2.67 15.80 -16.87
C PHE A 2 -3.76 15.47 -17.90
N THR A 3 -4.69 16.40 -18.13
CA THR A 3 -5.64 16.30 -19.22
C THR A 3 -5.67 17.62 -19.99
N ARG A 4 -5.50 17.58 -21.32
CA ARG A 4 -5.57 18.80 -22.16
C ARG A 4 -6.99 19.18 -22.53
N ASN A 5 -7.87 18.18 -22.62
CA ASN A 5 -9.24 18.33 -23.12
C ASN A 5 -10.31 17.94 -22.09
N GLY A 6 -9.91 17.57 -20.87
CA GLY A 6 -10.81 17.15 -19.79
C GLY A 6 -11.35 15.72 -19.93
N ARG A 7 -10.85 14.92 -20.87
CA ARG A 7 -11.34 13.57 -21.19
C ARG A 7 -10.23 12.54 -21.25
N ASP A 8 -9.14 12.88 -21.94
CA ASP A 8 -8.00 11.99 -22.12
C ASP A 8 -6.97 12.21 -21.02
N LEU A 9 -6.52 11.11 -20.42
CA LEU A 9 -5.47 11.12 -19.42
C LEU A 9 -4.12 10.97 -20.11
N GLU A 10 -3.31 12.02 -20.04
CA GLU A 10 -1.99 12.10 -20.64
C GLU A 10 -0.90 12.10 -19.55
N TYR A 11 0.29 11.61 -19.90
CA TYR A 11 1.42 11.49 -18.99
C TYR A 11 2.62 12.17 -19.61
N ASP A 12 3.22 13.08 -18.84
CA ASP A 12 4.51 13.70 -19.17
C ASP A 12 5.58 12.93 -18.42
N TRP A 13 6.31 12.07 -19.14
CA TRP A 13 7.31 11.20 -18.55
C TRP A 13 8.65 11.92 -18.49
N ASP A 14 9.17 12.08 -17.27
CA ASP A 14 10.52 12.57 -17.04
C ASP A 14 11.32 11.46 -16.33
N GLU A 15 11.80 10.51 -17.12
CA GLU A 15 12.55 9.36 -16.61
C GLU A 15 13.87 9.79 -15.99
N THR A 16 14.53 10.81 -16.55
CA THR A 16 15.76 11.38 -16.01
C THR A 16 15.53 11.94 -14.60
N ALA A 17 14.53 12.80 -14.41
CA ALA A 17 14.19 13.30 -13.09
C ALA A 17 13.76 12.17 -12.13
N GLY A 18 13.10 11.13 -12.64
CA GLY A 18 12.79 9.91 -11.88
C GLY A 18 14.05 9.23 -11.32
N ARG A 19 15.08 9.06 -12.17
CA ARG A 19 16.38 8.51 -11.76
C ARG A 19 17.12 9.40 -10.78
N GLU A 20 17.20 10.70 -11.04
CA GLU A 20 17.84 11.65 -10.13
C GLU A 20 17.19 11.66 -8.74
N LYS A 21 15.85 11.59 -8.68
CA LYS A 21 15.11 11.48 -7.41
C LYS A 21 15.34 10.16 -6.70
N PHE A 22 15.47 9.06 -7.44
CA PHE A 22 15.80 7.76 -6.84
C PHE A 22 17.18 7.78 -6.21
N GLU A 23 18.20 8.28 -6.90
CA GLU A 23 19.54 8.45 -6.31
C GLU A 23 19.52 9.38 -5.09
N ALA A 24 18.73 10.46 -5.14
CA ALA A 24 18.56 11.35 -4.00
C ALA A 24 17.89 10.64 -2.81
N ALA A 25 16.91 9.76 -3.06
CA ALA A 25 16.28 8.94 -2.03
C ALA A 25 17.30 7.97 -1.40
N GLN A 26 18.15 7.31 -2.19
CA GLN A 26 19.21 6.43 -1.68
C GLN A 26 20.15 7.18 -0.71
N ARG A 27 20.62 8.38 -1.09
CA ARG A 27 21.44 9.23 -0.23
C ARG A 27 20.72 9.69 1.05
N LEU A 28 19.41 9.96 0.95
CA LEU A 28 18.60 10.34 2.11
C LEU A 28 18.43 9.17 3.08
N ILE A 29 18.23 7.95 2.56
CA ILE A 29 18.16 6.72 3.35
C ILE A 29 19.48 6.52 4.10
N ASP A 30 20.63 6.65 3.43
CA ASP A 30 21.94 6.53 4.09
C ASP A 30 22.11 7.54 5.24
N ARG A 31 21.61 8.76 5.05
CA ARG A 31 21.63 9.79 6.09
C ARG A 31 20.68 9.49 7.24
N ALA A 32 19.49 8.94 6.95
CA ALA A 32 18.51 8.53 7.94
C ALA A 32 19.08 7.44 8.84
N ASP A 33 19.73 6.43 8.26
CA ASP A 33 20.34 5.31 8.98
C ASP A 33 21.51 5.74 9.88
N GLN A 34 22.17 6.86 9.54
CA GLN A 34 23.23 7.47 10.36
C GLN A 34 22.69 8.38 11.48
N HIS A 35 21.37 8.54 11.61
CA HIS A 35 20.82 9.45 12.61
C HIS A 35 21.11 8.93 14.04
N PRO A 36 21.68 9.76 14.94
CA PRO A 36 22.20 9.31 16.24
C PRO A 36 21.14 8.79 17.20
N SER A 37 19.84 9.01 16.92
CA SER A 37 18.76 8.44 17.73
C SER A 37 18.57 6.94 17.55
N GLY A 38 19.00 6.37 16.41
CA GLY A 38 18.71 4.98 16.04
C GLY A 38 17.22 4.66 15.87
N ARG A 39 16.36 5.68 15.75
CA ARG A 39 14.90 5.55 15.61
C ARG A 39 14.35 6.00 14.26
N ILE A 40 15.23 6.47 13.37
CA ILE A 40 14.90 6.91 12.03
C ILE A 40 15.57 5.93 11.07
N SER A 41 14.84 5.50 10.05
CA SER A 41 15.34 4.61 9.01
C SER A 41 14.72 4.99 7.67
N GLY A 42 15.31 4.50 6.58
CA GLY A 42 14.79 4.68 5.24
C GLY A 42 13.63 3.76 4.85
N MET A 43 12.87 4.19 3.85
CA MET A 43 11.91 3.39 3.08
C MET A 43 11.95 3.87 1.63
N VAL A 44 11.83 2.96 0.67
CA VAL A 44 11.86 3.30 -0.76
C VAL A 44 10.42 3.44 -1.26
N CYS A 45 10.09 4.60 -1.83
CA CYS A 45 8.70 4.92 -2.20
C CYS A 45 8.57 5.52 -3.62
N PRO A 46 8.60 4.71 -4.71
CA PRO A 46 8.08 5.19 -5.98
C PRO A 46 6.61 5.61 -5.82
N ALA A 47 6.23 6.71 -6.46
CA ALA A 47 5.00 7.43 -6.12
C ALA A 47 3.74 6.59 -6.32
N GLN A 48 3.42 6.24 -7.56
CA GLN A 48 2.22 5.48 -7.92
C GLN A 48 2.53 4.58 -9.11
N ILE A 49 1.86 3.43 -9.15
CA ILE A 49 2.12 2.39 -10.13
C ILE A 49 1.96 2.83 -11.60
N ASP A 50 1.08 3.79 -11.86
CA ASP A 50 0.81 4.36 -13.18
C ASP A 50 1.66 5.60 -13.51
N THR A 51 2.48 6.09 -12.56
CA THR A 51 3.28 7.33 -12.70
C THR A 51 4.78 7.13 -12.65
N CYS A 52 5.24 5.89 -12.43
CA CYS A 52 6.65 5.52 -12.47
C CYS A 52 6.88 4.49 -13.56
N SER A 53 8.02 4.56 -14.25
CA SER A 53 8.37 3.56 -15.28
C SER A 53 8.63 2.20 -14.64
N ALA A 54 8.45 1.13 -15.43
CA ALA A 54 8.70 -0.25 -14.97
C ALA A 54 10.12 -0.42 -14.44
N ASP A 55 11.11 0.14 -15.14
CA ASP A 55 12.52 0.06 -14.75
C ASP A 55 12.79 0.81 -13.45
N LEU A 56 12.17 1.97 -13.24
CA LEU A 56 12.31 2.71 -11.98
C LEU A 56 11.73 1.92 -10.81
N ILE A 57 10.54 1.32 -10.98
CA ILE A 57 9.89 0.52 -9.93
C ILE A 57 10.72 -0.72 -9.61
N ARG A 58 11.18 -1.45 -10.63
CA ARG A 58 11.99 -2.66 -10.44
C ARG A 58 13.31 -2.34 -9.74
N ASP A 59 14.06 -1.35 -10.23
CA ASP A 59 15.35 -1.01 -9.62
C ASP A 59 15.19 -0.47 -8.19
N ALA A 60 14.08 0.25 -7.90
CA ALA A 60 13.74 0.70 -6.57
C ALA A 60 13.39 -0.47 -5.62
N TYR A 61 12.64 -1.46 -6.12
CA TYR A 61 12.33 -2.67 -5.37
C TYR A 61 13.58 -3.51 -5.10
N ASP A 62 14.42 -3.73 -6.11
CA ASP A 62 15.67 -4.50 -5.98
C ASP A 62 16.60 -3.86 -4.95
N PHE A 63 16.78 -2.53 -5.02
CA PHE A 63 17.54 -1.79 -4.02
C PHE A 63 16.95 -1.95 -2.60
N ALA A 64 15.62 -1.87 -2.45
CA ALA A 64 14.96 -2.06 -1.16
C ALA A 64 15.20 -3.48 -0.63
N ALA A 65 15.07 -4.50 -1.48
CA ALA A 65 15.29 -5.90 -1.12
C ALA A 65 16.74 -6.17 -0.71
N GLU A 66 17.72 -5.68 -1.49
CA GLU A 66 19.15 -5.81 -1.21
C GLU A 66 19.53 -5.20 0.14
N ARG A 67 18.90 -4.08 0.51
CA ARG A 67 19.17 -3.38 1.78
C ARG A 67 18.24 -3.78 2.92
N SER A 68 17.36 -4.76 2.71
CA SER A 68 16.35 -5.16 3.70
C SER A 68 15.51 -3.96 4.19
N LEU A 69 15.10 -3.10 3.26
CA LEU A 69 14.24 -1.95 3.49
C LEU A 69 12.80 -2.22 3.03
N PRO A 70 11.80 -1.62 3.69
CA PRO A 70 10.45 -1.64 3.16
C PRO A 70 10.39 -0.90 1.81
N PHE A 71 9.49 -1.36 0.95
CA PHE A 71 9.17 -0.78 -0.34
C PHE A 71 7.69 -0.41 -0.35
N GLN A 72 7.33 0.84 -0.63
CA GLN A 72 5.95 1.29 -0.67
C GLN A 72 5.60 1.86 -2.03
N ILE A 73 4.42 1.51 -2.55
CA ILE A 73 3.89 2.09 -3.77
C ILE A 73 2.37 2.22 -3.68
N HIS A 74 1.80 3.31 -4.18
CA HIS A 74 0.35 3.39 -4.36
C HIS A 74 -0.07 2.54 -5.55
N ALA A 75 -0.98 1.59 -5.32
CA ALA A 75 -1.51 0.72 -6.36
C ALA A 75 -2.92 0.25 -6.01
N ALA A 76 -3.72 0.04 -7.05
CA ALA A 76 -5.14 -0.27 -6.95
C ALA A 76 -5.92 0.73 -6.08
N GLN A 77 -5.60 2.02 -6.18
CA GLN A 77 -6.20 3.06 -5.36
C GLN A 77 -7.44 3.69 -5.99
N SER A 78 -7.59 3.61 -7.31
CA SER A 78 -8.73 4.19 -8.03
C SER A 78 -9.15 3.38 -9.25
N VAL A 79 -10.41 3.54 -9.66
CA VAL A 79 -10.93 2.96 -10.92
C VAL A 79 -10.18 3.51 -12.14
N THR A 80 -9.85 4.81 -12.15
CA THR A 80 -9.10 5.43 -13.25
C THR A 80 -7.71 4.83 -13.39
N GLU A 81 -6.99 4.66 -12.28
CA GLU A 81 -5.69 4.00 -12.26
C GLU A 81 -5.82 2.55 -12.77
N PHE A 82 -6.79 1.79 -12.26
CA PHE A 82 -7.03 0.42 -12.72
C PHE A 82 -7.24 0.35 -14.24
N GLN A 83 -8.11 1.21 -14.79
CA GLN A 83 -8.38 1.28 -16.22
C GLN A 83 -7.14 1.68 -17.03
N GLU A 84 -6.32 2.60 -16.52
CA GLU A 84 -5.09 2.99 -17.19
C GLU A 84 -4.06 1.86 -17.21
N MET A 85 -3.92 1.11 -16.12
CA MET A 85 -3.05 -0.07 -16.07
C MET A 85 -3.52 -1.14 -17.06
N GLN A 86 -4.83 -1.37 -17.16
CA GLN A 86 -5.41 -2.24 -18.17
C GLN A 86 -5.12 -1.74 -19.59
N ARG A 87 -5.32 -0.44 -19.85
CA ARG A 87 -5.10 0.15 -21.18
C ARG A 87 -3.64 0.02 -21.63
N ARG A 88 -2.67 0.22 -20.74
CA ARG A 88 -1.23 0.19 -21.07
C ARG A 88 -0.64 -1.20 -21.12
N HIS A 89 -1.08 -2.08 -20.22
CA HIS A 89 -0.38 -3.32 -19.93
C HIS A 89 -1.28 -4.56 -20.06
N GLY A 90 -2.60 -4.38 -20.19
CA GLY A 90 -3.56 -5.50 -20.25
C GLY A 90 -3.65 -6.28 -18.94
N LYS A 91 -3.29 -5.64 -17.81
CA LYS A 91 -3.13 -6.27 -16.49
C LYS A 91 -3.70 -5.36 -15.41
N THR A 92 -4.13 -5.97 -14.31
CA THR A 92 -4.50 -5.22 -13.10
C THR A 92 -3.24 -4.54 -12.53
N PRO A 93 -3.38 -3.51 -11.69
CA PRO A 93 -2.23 -2.93 -11.00
C PRO A 93 -1.37 -3.99 -10.28
N ILE A 94 -1.99 -4.93 -9.55
CA ILE A 94 -1.26 -5.94 -8.78
C ILE A 94 -0.61 -6.99 -9.68
N GLN A 95 -1.31 -7.47 -10.72
CA GLN A 95 -0.73 -8.41 -11.68
C GLN A 95 0.47 -7.80 -12.40
N TRP A 96 0.38 -6.53 -12.79
CA TRP A 96 1.50 -5.85 -13.44
C TRP A 96 2.68 -5.66 -12.49
N LEU A 97 2.43 -5.24 -11.24
CA LEU A 97 3.49 -5.09 -10.23
C LEU A 97 4.22 -6.41 -9.98
N HIS A 98 3.47 -7.51 -9.91
CA HIS A 98 4.00 -8.86 -9.82
C HIS A 98 4.85 -9.22 -11.05
N ASP A 99 4.34 -8.99 -12.27
CA ASP A 99 5.02 -9.35 -13.52
C ASP A 99 6.36 -8.61 -13.69
N ILE A 100 6.48 -7.36 -13.19
CA ILE A 100 7.74 -6.61 -13.23
C ILE A 100 8.68 -6.90 -12.05
N GLY A 101 8.30 -7.80 -11.14
CA GLY A 101 9.10 -8.19 -9.97
C GLY A 101 9.01 -7.26 -8.76
N GLY A 102 8.09 -6.29 -8.74
CA GLY A 102 7.95 -5.29 -7.66
C GLY A 102 7.04 -5.70 -6.50
N LEU A 103 6.63 -6.97 -6.42
CA LEU A 103 5.71 -7.49 -5.41
C LEU A 103 6.37 -8.59 -4.57
N GLY A 104 6.56 -8.34 -3.27
CA GLY A 104 7.14 -9.30 -2.34
C GLY A 104 6.88 -8.95 -0.88
N ARG A 105 7.54 -9.66 0.03
CA ARG A 105 7.33 -9.56 1.49
C ARG A 105 7.63 -8.18 2.08
N ASN A 106 8.47 -7.40 1.43
CA ASN A 106 8.82 -6.03 1.82
C ASN A 106 7.93 -4.98 1.14
N SER A 107 7.00 -5.39 0.26
CA SER A 107 6.09 -4.49 -0.45
C SER A 107 4.92 -4.08 0.44
N ILE A 108 4.67 -2.78 0.49
CA ILE A 108 3.50 -2.13 1.08
C ILE A 108 2.68 -1.53 -0.05
N ILE A 109 1.51 -2.10 -0.29
CA ILE A 109 0.54 -1.61 -1.26
C ILE A 109 -0.28 -0.51 -0.62
N GLY A 110 0.01 0.72 -1.05
CA GLY A 110 -0.77 1.91 -0.75
C GLY A 110 -2.19 1.76 -1.31
N HIS A 111 -3.10 1.49 -0.37
CA HIS A 111 -4.55 1.33 -0.43
C HIS A 111 -5.10 -0.02 -0.86
N GLY A 112 -4.78 -0.54 -2.05
CA GLY A 112 -5.31 -1.84 -2.50
C GLY A 112 -6.85 -1.91 -2.47
N ILE A 113 -7.54 -0.84 -2.84
CA ILE A 113 -9.01 -0.73 -2.76
C ILE A 113 -9.67 -1.43 -3.96
N PHE A 114 -9.19 -1.13 -5.16
CA PHE A 114 -9.73 -1.55 -6.45
C PHE A 114 -8.92 -2.70 -7.03
N LEU A 115 -8.90 -3.82 -6.31
CA LEU A 115 -8.47 -5.09 -6.87
C LEU A 115 -9.53 -5.64 -7.82
N ASP A 116 -9.17 -6.59 -8.68
CA ASP A 116 -10.07 -7.16 -9.69
C ASP A 116 -11.43 -7.68 -9.19
N HIS A 117 -11.54 -8.09 -7.93
CA HIS A 117 -12.82 -8.47 -7.33
C HIS A 117 -13.75 -7.28 -6.97
N HIS A 118 -13.28 -6.04 -7.01
CA HIS A 118 -14.04 -4.88 -6.55
C HIS A 118 -15.25 -4.63 -7.47
N PRO A 119 -16.49 -4.51 -6.93
CA PRO A 119 -17.71 -4.52 -7.74
C PRO A 119 -17.81 -3.35 -8.72
N TRP A 120 -17.17 -2.20 -8.42
CA TRP A 120 -17.15 -1.05 -9.33
C TRP A 120 -16.36 -1.28 -10.62
N LEU A 121 -15.48 -2.28 -10.65
CA LEU A 121 -14.67 -2.57 -11.83
C LEU A 121 -15.41 -3.48 -12.82
N HIS A 122 -16.39 -4.25 -12.35
CA HIS A 122 -17.07 -5.28 -13.14
C HIS A 122 -16.10 -6.16 -13.93
N TRP A 123 -14.99 -6.55 -13.29
CA TRP A 123 -13.91 -7.27 -13.94
C TRP A 123 -14.17 -8.79 -13.99
N THR A 124 -13.43 -9.48 -14.87
CA THR A 124 -13.65 -10.90 -15.17
C THR A 124 -12.78 -11.86 -14.35
N THR A 125 -11.81 -11.34 -13.59
CA THR A 125 -10.87 -12.13 -12.77
C THR A 125 -10.98 -11.79 -11.28
N ALA A 126 -10.42 -12.66 -10.43
CA ALA A 126 -10.37 -12.47 -8.98
C ALA A 126 -9.04 -12.98 -8.37
N GLY A 127 -7.92 -12.75 -9.04
CA GLY A 127 -6.60 -13.28 -8.70
C GLY A 127 -5.68 -12.33 -7.92
N ASP A 128 -6.01 -11.04 -7.83
CA ASP A 128 -5.12 -10.05 -7.20
C ASP A 128 -4.82 -10.37 -5.73
N LYS A 129 -5.82 -10.89 -4.99
CA LYS A 129 -5.66 -11.28 -3.58
C LYS A 129 -4.73 -12.48 -3.40
N ASP A 130 -4.73 -13.43 -4.33
CA ASP A 130 -3.80 -14.55 -4.30
C ASP A 130 -2.36 -14.06 -4.47
N LEU A 131 -2.12 -13.15 -5.42
CA LEU A 131 -0.79 -12.55 -5.60
C LEU A 131 -0.33 -11.78 -4.35
N LEU A 132 -1.21 -11.01 -3.71
CA LEU A 132 -0.89 -10.31 -2.46
C LEU A 132 -0.54 -11.29 -1.33
N ARG A 133 -1.33 -12.35 -1.15
CA ARG A 133 -1.06 -13.40 -0.15
C ARG A 133 0.26 -14.10 -0.43
N ASP A 134 0.45 -14.58 -1.65
CA ASP A 134 1.57 -15.45 -2.02
C ASP A 134 2.90 -14.69 -2.01
N SER A 135 2.88 -13.39 -2.31
CA SER A 135 4.05 -12.51 -2.21
C SER A 135 4.41 -12.14 -0.76
N GLY A 136 3.46 -12.25 0.16
CA GLY A 136 3.59 -11.76 1.54
C GLY A 136 3.51 -10.23 1.65
N ALA A 137 3.03 -9.55 0.61
CA ALA A 137 2.87 -8.10 0.63
C ALA A 137 1.85 -7.64 1.68
N THR A 138 2.03 -6.42 2.17
CA THR A 138 1.08 -5.78 3.09
C THR A 138 0.19 -4.79 2.35
N VAL A 139 -1.10 -4.76 2.66
CA VAL A 139 -2.00 -3.67 2.20
C VAL A 139 -2.14 -2.63 3.31
N ALA A 140 -1.76 -1.38 3.03
CA ALA A 140 -1.95 -0.26 3.94
C ALA A 140 -3.30 0.43 3.65
N HIS A 141 -4.31 0.14 4.48
CA HIS A 141 -5.65 0.65 4.33
C HIS A 141 -5.80 2.05 4.98
N CYS A 142 -6.26 3.02 4.20
CA CYS A 142 -6.41 4.42 4.63
C CYS A 142 -7.84 4.93 4.35
N PRO A 143 -8.87 4.45 5.08
CA PRO A 143 -10.26 4.71 4.75
C PRO A 143 -10.65 6.20 4.70
N THR A 144 -10.12 7.05 5.58
CA THR A 144 -10.61 8.42 5.74
C THR A 144 -10.48 9.26 4.46
N VAL A 145 -9.34 9.13 3.77
CA VAL A 145 -9.08 9.89 2.53
C VAL A 145 -9.93 9.42 1.35
N PHE A 146 -10.44 8.19 1.37
CA PHE A 146 -11.32 7.64 0.33
C PHE A 146 -12.80 7.86 0.66
N MET A 147 -13.21 7.65 1.91
CA MET A 147 -14.62 7.79 2.30
C MET A 147 -15.13 9.22 2.11
N ARG A 148 -14.27 10.23 2.27
CA ARG A 148 -14.60 11.64 1.96
C ARG A 148 -14.98 11.87 0.50
N ARG A 149 -14.52 10.99 -0.39
CA ARG A 149 -14.83 10.98 -1.83
C ARG A 149 -15.91 9.96 -2.18
N GLY A 150 -16.56 9.35 -1.18
CA GLY A 150 -17.56 8.30 -1.38
C GLY A 150 -16.98 6.95 -1.80
N ILE A 151 -15.67 6.75 -1.63
CA ILE A 151 -14.96 5.53 -2.03
C ILE A 151 -14.69 4.68 -0.78
N ALA A 152 -14.84 3.37 -0.91
CA ALA A 152 -14.49 2.43 0.14
C ALA A 152 -13.96 1.12 -0.45
N MET A 153 -13.13 0.42 0.32
CA MET A 153 -12.78 -0.98 0.06
C MET A 153 -14.03 -1.84 0.26
N ASN A 154 -14.28 -2.76 -0.67
CA ASN A 154 -15.50 -3.58 -0.64
C ASN A 154 -15.62 -4.48 0.61
N THR A 155 -14.50 -5.01 1.08
CA THR A 155 -14.42 -5.80 2.32
C THR A 155 -13.00 -5.75 2.85
N PHE A 156 -12.84 -5.43 4.13
CA PHE A 156 -11.55 -5.52 4.81
C PHE A 156 -11.35 -6.93 5.37
N GLY A 157 -12.42 -7.51 5.93
CA GLY A 157 -12.38 -8.83 6.55
C GLY A 157 -11.99 -9.95 5.59
N ASP A 158 -12.35 -9.83 4.32
CA ASP A 158 -12.00 -10.83 3.32
C ASP A 158 -10.50 -10.86 3.03
N TYR A 159 -9.81 -9.72 3.08
CA TYR A 159 -8.35 -9.68 2.95
C TYR A 159 -7.69 -10.40 4.13
N VAL A 160 -8.18 -10.14 5.34
CA VAL A 160 -7.72 -10.82 6.57
C VAL A 160 -7.94 -12.33 6.47
N ARG A 161 -9.15 -12.78 6.08
CA ARG A 161 -9.46 -14.21 5.90
C ARG A 161 -8.65 -14.86 4.78
N HIS A 162 -8.28 -14.11 3.75
CA HIS A 162 -7.42 -14.56 2.66
C HIS A 162 -5.93 -14.64 3.07
N GLY A 163 -5.58 -14.27 4.30
CA GLY A 163 -4.21 -14.33 4.81
C GLY A 163 -3.32 -13.18 4.35
N ILE A 164 -3.90 -12.09 3.85
CA ILE A 164 -3.15 -10.89 3.47
C ILE A 164 -2.85 -10.10 4.74
N ASN A 165 -1.59 -9.67 4.93
CA ASN A 165 -1.26 -8.78 6.04
C ASN A 165 -1.89 -7.42 5.79
N MET A 166 -2.69 -6.95 6.75
CA MET A 166 -3.34 -5.65 6.69
C MET A 166 -2.65 -4.69 7.66
N GLY A 167 -2.35 -3.48 7.18
CA GLY A 167 -1.95 -2.33 7.99
C GLY A 167 -2.98 -1.21 7.90
N ILE A 168 -2.94 -0.27 8.84
CA ILE A 168 -3.74 0.96 8.80
C ILE A 168 -2.81 2.16 8.67
N GLY A 169 -3.14 3.07 7.76
CA GLY A 169 -2.45 4.35 7.58
C GLY A 169 -3.45 5.50 7.45
N THR A 170 -3.02 6.73 7.71
CA THR A 170 -3.88 7.92 7.53
C THR A 170 -3.76 8.55 6.15
N ASP A 171 -2.74 8.14 5.37
CA ASP A 171 -2.29 8.76 4.12
C ASP A 171 -1.85 10.22 4.30
N THR A 172 -2.80 11.15 4.35
CA THR A 172 -2.54 12.58 4.53
C THR A 172 -3.32 13.11 5.74
N TYR A 173 -4.28 14.01 5.56
CA TYR A 173 -5.04 14.65 6.64
C TYR A 173 -6.39 13.96 6.87
N PRO A 174 -6.80 13.68 8.12
CA PRO A 174 -6.24 14.12 9.39
C PRO A 174 -5.26 13.08 9.99
N HIS A 175 -4.23 13.54 10.70
CA HIS A 175 -3.31 12.65 11.44
C HIS A 175 -3.94 12.13 12.74
N ASN A 176 -5.15 11.57 12.68
CA ASN A 176 -5.86 11.00 13.82
C ASN A 176 -6.05 9.49 13.63
N PHE A 177 -5.11 8.73 14.16
CA PHE A 177 -5.05 7.29 13.96
C PHE A 177 -6.20 6.52 14.64
N LEU A 178 -6.70 7.00 15.78
CA LEU A 178 -7.83 6.37 16.47
C LEU A 178 -9.13 6.47 15.66
N GLU A 179 -9.36 7.64 15.05
CA GLU A 179 -10.50 7.81 14.14
C GLU A 179 -10.31 7.05 12.82
N GLU A 180 -9.07 6.88 12.35
CA GLU A 180 -8.76 6.04 11.19
C GLU A 180 -9.14 4.57 11.47
N MET A 181 -8.74 4.03 12.63
CA MET A 181 -9.12 2.68 13.08
C MET A 181 -10.64 2.53 13.18
N ARG A 182 -11.33 3.52 13.76
CA ARG A 182 -12.78 3.52 13.87
C ARG A 182 -13.45 3.53 12.50
N SER A 183 -12.92 4.31 11.57
CA SER A 183 -13.43 4.41 10.20
C SER A 183 -13.21 3.10 9.44
N ALA A 184 -12.01 2.50 9.56
CA ALA A 184 -11.70 1.19 8.99
C ALA A 184 -12.70 0.12 9.45
N PHE A 185 -13.05 0.12 10.74
CA PHE A 185 -14.00 -0.84 11.30
C PHE A 185 -15.43 -0.63 10.80
N THR A 186 -15.93 0.61 10.94
CA THR A 186 -17.35 0.91 10.74
C THR A 186 -17.72 0.91 9.25
N ILE A 187 -16.87 1.49 8.40
CA ILE A 187 -17.10 1.52 6.96
C ILE A 187 -16.99 0.12 6.36
N ALA A 188 -16.00 -0.69 6.74
CA ALA A 188 -15.87 -2.04 6.20
C ALA A 188 -17.12 -2.89 6.49
N ARG A 189 -17.68 -2.84 7.71
CA ARG A 189 -18.94 -3.54 8.03
C ARG A 189 -20.14 -3.00 7.27
N ALA A 190 -20.23 -1.68 7.11
CA ALA A 190 -21.33 -1.04 6.39
C ALA A 190 -21.32 -1.44 4.91
N VAL A 191 -20.15 -1.43 4.26
CA VAL A 191 -19.99 -1.81 2.84
C VAL A 191 -20.17 -3.31 2.64
N ALA A 192 -19.63 -4.14 3.54
CA ALA A 192 -19.82 -5.58 3.49
C ALA A 192 -21.25 -6.03 3.85
N GLY A 193 -22.10 -5.13 4.37
CA GLY A 193 -23.46 -5.44 4.79
C GLY A 193 -23.54 -6.44 5.95
N SER A 194 -22.46 -6.60 6.73
CA SER A 194 -22.38 -7.62 7.77
C SER A 194 -21.51 -7.19 8.94
N VAL A 195 -22.06 -7.30 10.15
CA VAL A 195 -21.28 -7.12 11.40
C VAL A 195 -20.22 -8.20 11.59
N ALA A 196 -20.33 -9.32 10.87
CA ALA A 196 -19.39 -10.42 10.93
C ALA A 196 -18.22 -10.27 9.96
N ASP A 197 -18.15 -9.20 9.15
CA ASP A 197 -17.04 -9.03 8.20
C ASP A 197 -15.69 -9.01 8.91
N LEU A 198 -15.56 -8.26 10.00
CA LEU A 198 -14.35 -8.21 10.80
C LEU A 198 -14.64 -7.95 12.29
N THR A 199 -13.68 -8.28 13.13
CA THR A 199 -13.69 -8.05 14.57
C THR A 199 -12.86 -6.82 14.95
N THR A 200 -13.04 -6.32 16.17
CA THR A 200 -12.19 -5.25 16.71
C THR A 200 -10.74 -5.71 16.86
N LEU A 201 -10.52 -7.01 17.10
CA LEU A 201 -9.18 -7.59 17.17
C LEU A 201 -8.46 -7.50 15.82
N ASP A 202 -9.16 -7.71 14.70
CA ASP A 202 -8.57 -7.59 13.36
C ASP A 202 -8.05 -6.18 13.10
N ILE A 203 -8.81 -5.15 13.50
CA ILE A 203 -8.41 -3.75 13.39
C ILE A 203 -7.25 -3.43 14.33
N PHE A 204 -7.30 -3.91 15.57
CA PHE A 204 -6.21 -3.67 16.52
C PHE A 204 -4.91 -4.33 16.06
N ASN A 205 -4.98 -5.55 15.51
CA ASN A 205 -3.84 -6.22 14.91
C ASN A 205 -3.31 -5.44 13.70
N ALA A 206 -4.17 -5.00 12.78
CA ALA A 206 -3.75 -4.21 11.63
C ALA A 206 -3.10 -2.86 12.03
N ALA A 207 -3.60 -2.24 13.10
CA ALA A 207 -3.08 -1.02 13.68
C ALA A 207 -1.74 -1.18 14.42
N THR A 208 -1.37 -2.41 14.80
CA THR A 208 -0.19 -2.68 15.65
C THR A 208 0.77 -3.65 14.96
N ILE A 209 0.59 -4.96 15.17
CA ILE A 209 1.46 -6.00 14.62
C ILE A 209 1.45 -6.04 13.08
N GLY A 210 0.34 -5.67 12.44
CA GLY A 210 0.23 -5.60 10.98
C GLY A 210 1.08 -4.46 10.40
N GLY A 211 1.06 -3.29 11.04
CA GLY A 211 1.97 -2.18 10.72
C GLY A 211 3.43 -2.50 11.01
N ALA A 212 3.73 -3.16 12.13
CA ALA A 212 5.09 -3.63 12.44
C ALA A 212 5.61 -4.60 11.37
N HIS A 213 4.78 -5.57 10.94
CA HIS A 213 5.10 -6.49 9.85
C HIS A 213 5.34 -5.75 8.52
N ALA A 214 4.51 -4.74 8.20
CA ALA A 214 4.68 -3.90 7.01
C ALA A 214 6.05 -3.23 6.97
N LEU A 215 6.52 -2.76 8.13
CA LEU A 215 7.82 -2.12 8.32
C LEU A 215 8.97 -3.12 8.50
N MET A 216 8.70 -4.43 8.37
CA MET A 216 9.64 -5.52 8.58
C MET A 216 10.30 -5.50 9.96
N ARG A 217 9.51 -5.19 10.99
CA ARG A 217 9.96 -5.15 12.38
C ARG A 217 9.19 -6.14 13.23
N ASP A 218 9.92 -6.94 13.99
CA ASP A 218 9.41 -7.88 14.99
C ASP A 218 9.53 -7.34 16.43
N ASP A 219 10.28 -6.26 16.61
CA ASP A 219 10.58 -5.64 17.90
C ASP A 219 9.58 -4.53 18.30
N ILE A 220 8.50 -4.31 17.56
CA ILE A 220 7.43 -3.36 17.89
C ILE A 220 6.03 -3.95 17.67
N GLY A 221 4.99 -3.23 18.10
CA GLY A 221 3.58 -3.60 17.92
C GLY A 221 3.06 -4.63 18.92
N ARG A 222 3.86 -5.07 19.89
CA ARG A 222 3.49 -6.07 20.90
C ARG A 222 4.14 -5.79 22.26
N LEU A 223 3.49 -6.27 23.32
CA LEU A 223 4.06 -6.29 24.67
C LEU A 223 4.66 -7.67 24.94
N SER A 224 5.94 -7.82 24.65
CA SER A 224 6.68 -9.06 24.92
C SER A 224 8.13 -8.75 25.31
N VAL A 225 8.75 -9.67 26.04
CA VAL A 225 10.19 -9.59 26.34
C VAL A 225 10.97 -9.44 25.02
N GLY A 226 11.87 -8.46 24.97
CA GLY A 226 12.69 -8.15 23.79
C GLY A 226 12.12 -7.06 22.87
N ALA A 227 10.81 -6.77 22.92
CA ALA A 227 10.20 -5.69 22.15
C ALA A 227 10.53 -4.31 22.74
N LYS A 228 10.50 -3.26 21.90
CA LYS A 228 10.57 -1.86 22.29
C LYS A 228 9.29 -1.45 23.04
N ALA A 229 9.45 -0.54 23.99
CA ALA A 229 8.36 -0.03 24.82
C ALA A 229 7.61 1.14 24.15
N ASP A 230 7.02 0.90 22.98
CA ASP A 230 6.17 1.85 22.27
C ASP A 230 4.72 1.68 22.77
N LEU A 231 4.29 2.53 23.71
CA LEU A 231 3.05 2.38 24.50
C LEU A 231 2.18 3.65 24.43
N VAL A 232 0.85 3.48 24.57
CA VAL A 232 -0.16 4.56 24.69
C VAL A 232 -1.04 4.32 25.91
#